data_AF-A0A800LUX1-F1
#
_entry.id   AF-A0A800LUX1-F1
#
_cell.length_a   1.000
_cell.length_b   1.000
_cell.length_c   1.000
_cell.angle_alpha   90.00
_cell.angle_beta   90.00
_cell.angle_gamma   90.00
#
_symmetry.space_group_name_H-M   'P 1'
#
loop_
_entity.id
_entity.type
_entity.pdbx_description
1 polymer ?
#
loop_
_entity_poly.entity_id
_entity_poly.type
_entity_poly.pdbx_seq_one_letter_code
_entity_poly.pdbx_strand_id
1 'polypeptide(L)'
;MIKYILCCALFLSPVTFFGGSRAMASLKFELSLSPTVSNTPLTGRMFLIITRSESPEPRLQVARYGPQILGVDVEQLTPGKSVVIDDRTLGYPIKTLEDLPSGEYYIQGV
;
A
#
# COMPACT_ATOMS: atom_id res chain seq x y z
N MET A 1 18.35 39.68 -50.84
CA MET A 1 18.18 39.50 -49.38
C MET A 1 16.87 38.71 -49.19
N ILE A 2 16.89 37.37 -49.20
CA ILE A 2 16.96 36.46 -48.02
C ILE A 2 15.81 36.80 -47.04
N LYS A 3 14.73 36.02 -46.86
CA LYS A 3 14.64 34.60 -46.42
C LYS A 3 13.20 34.05 -46.58
N TYR A 4 13.06 32.76 -46.90
CA TYR A 4 11.83 31.95 -46.86
C TYR A 4 11.34 31.72 -45.40
N ILE A 5 10.02 31.73 -45.14
CA ILE A 5 9.35 31.10 -43.98
C ILE A 5 8.02 30.52 -44.52
N LEU A 6 7.99 29.23 -44.87
CA LEU A 6 7.77 28.05 -44.03
C LEU A 6 6.26 27.77 -43.87
N CYS A 7 5.80 26.88 -44.73
CA CYS A 7 4.51 26.20 -44.70
C CYS A 7 4.47 25.28 -43.47
N CYS A 8 3.69 25.62 -42.44
CA CYS A 8 3.43 24.69 -41.33
C CYS A 8 2.10 23.98 -41.63
N ALA A 9 2.20 22.79 -42.20
CA ALA A 9 1.06 21.91 -42.45
C ALA A 9 0.44 21.50 -41.10
N LEU A 10 -0.83 21.85 -40.91
CA LEU A 10 -1.67 21.38 -39.82
C LEU A 10 -1.91 19.87 -39.99
N PHE A 11 -1.06 19.04 -39.37
CA PHE A 11 -1.37 17.63 -39.17
C PHE A 11 -2.32 17.50 -37.98
N LEU A 12 -3.61 17.41 -38.26
CA LEU A 12 -4.66 17.12 -37.30
C LEU A 12 -4.65 15.60 -37.01
N SER A 13 -3.71 15.13 -36.18
CA SER A 13 -3.77 13.75 -35.70
C SER A 13 -4.90 13.59 -34.68
N PRO A 14 -5.77 12.58 -34.80
CA PRO A 14 -6.72 12.25 -33.74
C PRO A 14 -5.93 11.76 -32.53
N VAL A 15 -5.89 12.57 -31.47
CA VAL A 15 -5.43 12.12 -30.16
C VAL A 15 -6.47 11.12 -29.66
N THR A 16 -6.26 9.84 -29.93
CA THR A 16 -7.01 8.76 -29.30
C THR A 16 -6.64 8.75 -27.82
N PHE A 17 -7.48 9.38 -27.00
CA PHE A 17 -7.43 9.23 -25.55
C PHE A 17 -7.79 7.77 -25.23
N PHE A 18 -6.77 6.94 -25.01
CA PHE A 18 -6.96 5.63 -24.41
C PHE A 18 -7.38 5.85 -22.95
N GLY A 19 -8.70 5.97 -22.74
CA GLY A 19 -9.31 5.89 -21.42
C GLY A 19 -9.19 4.47 -20.89
N GLY A 20 -7.99 4.10 -20.45
CA GLY A 20 -7.80 2.87 -19.69
C GLY A 20 -8.57 3.02 -18.38
N SER A 21 -9.71 2.33 -18.23
CA SER A 21 -10.29 2.07 -16.92
C SER A 21 -9.22 1.36 -16.10
N ARG A 22 -8.56 2.10 -15.22
CA ARG A 22 -7.71 1.51 -14.18
C ARG A 22 -8.67 0.77 -13.27
N ALA A 23 -8.79 -0.54 -13.45
CA ALA A 23 -9.43 -1.38 -12.45
C ALA A 23 -8.81 -1.00 -11.10
N MET A 24 -9.63 -0.58 -10.14
CA MET A 24 -9.15 -0.40 -8.77
C MET A 24 -8.71 -1.79 -8.31
N ALA A 25 -7.40 -2.04 -8.36
CA ALA A 25 -6.85 -3.20 -7.71
C ALA A 25 -7.05 -3.00 -6.20
N SER A 26 -7.69 -3.98 -5.57
CA SER A 26 -7.84 -4.02 -4.10
C SER A 26 -6.46 -3.96 -3.45
N LEU A 27 -6.30 -3.13 -2.42
CA LEU A 27 -5.02 -2.94 -1.74
C LEU A 27 -4.67 -4.22 -0.96
N LYS A 28 -3.44 -4.72 -1.17
CA LYS A 28 -2.95 -5.94 -0.55
C LYS A 28 -1.53 -5.73 -0.04
N PHE A 29 -1.30 -6.13 1.21
CA PHE A 29 0.01 -6.15 1.84
C PHE A 29 0.46 -7.59 2.08
N GLU A 30 1.73 -7.87 1.80
CA GLU A 30 2.36 -9.15 2.08
C GLU A 30 3.42 -8.94 3.15
N LEU A 31 3.23 -9.57 4.31
CA LEU A 31 4.14 -9.47 5.44
C LEU A 31 4.87 -10.79 5.60
N SER A 32 6.20 -10.76 5.72
CA SER A 32 7.02 -11.95 5.97
C SER A 32 8.02 -11.69 7.08
N LEU A 33 8.27 -12.70 7.91
CA LEU A 33 9.34 -12.64 8.90
C LEU A 33 10.68 -12.99 8.27
N SER A 34 11.64 -12.08 8.36
CA SER A 34 13.00 -12.35 7.90
C SER A 34 13.62 -13.52 8.69
N PRO A 35 14.33 -14.46 8.02
CA PRO A 35 15.10 -15.50 8.71
C PRO A 35 16.15 -14.94 9.69
N THR A 36 16.58 -13.68 9.52
CA THR A 36 17.49 -13.01 10.47
C THR A 36 16.84 -12.69 11.82
N VAL A 37 15.50 -12.65 11.89
CA VAL A 37 14.75 -12.38 13.13
C VAL A 37 14.42 -13.67 13.86
N SER A 38 14.03 -14.72 13.13
CA SER A 38 13.78 -16.06 13.68
C SER A 38 14.11 -17.11 12.62
N ASN A 39 14.70 -18.22 13.07
CA ASN A 39 15.00 -19.38 12.22
C ASN A 39 14.04 -20.56 12.46
N THR A 40 13.04 -20.39 13.33
CA THR A 40 12.02 -21.42 13.61
C THR A 40 10.62 -20.92 13.21
N PRO A 41 9.69 -21.83 12.86
CA PRO A 41 8.30 -21.45 12.63
C PRO A 41 7.67 -20.78 13.86
N LEU A 42 6.88 -19.72 13.64
CA LEU A 42 6.25 -18.95 14.71
C LEU A 42 4.72 -18.96 14.60
N THR A 43 4.06 -19.06 15.75
CA THR A 43 2.61 -18.90 15.89
C THR A 43 2.34 -17.62 16.67
N GLY A 44 1.42 -16.80 16.19
CA GLY A 44 1.09 -15.53 16.82
C GLY A 44 0.14 -14.69 15.98
N ARG A 45 0.23 -13.38 16.14
CA ARG A 45 -0.54 -12.41 15.36
C ARG A 45 0.41 -11.37 14.80
N MET A 46 0.33 -11.16 13.49
CA MET A 46 1.06 -10.11 12.81
C MET A 46 0.18 -8.88 12.68
N PHE A 47 0.76 -7.70 12.87
CA PHE A 47 0.07 -6.44 12.75
C PHE A 47 0.63 -5.59 11.62
N LEU A 48 -0.26 -4.88 10.93
CA LEU A 48 0.08 -3.80 10.01
C LEU A 48 -0.44 -2.49 10.58
N ILE A 49 0.44 -1.51 10.73
CA ILE A 49 0.12 -0.20 11.30
C ILE A 49 0.38 0.85 10.22
N ILE A 50 -0.63 1.70 9.97
CA ILE A 50 -0.61 2.71 8.91
C ILE A 50 -0.82 4.09 9.55
N THR A 51 0.18 4.96 9.46
CA THR A 51 0.21 6.31 10.05
C THR A 51 0.45 7.39 9.00
N ARG A 52 0.17 8.65 9.34
CA ARG A 52 0.51 9.83 8.51
C ARG A 52 1.84 10.49 8.89
N SER A 53 2.47 10.04 9.96
CA SER A 53 3.78 10.50 10.43
C SER A 53 4.68 9.30 10.68
N GLU A 54 5.97 9.44 10.41
CA GLU A 54 7.01 8.47 10.80
C GLU A 54 7.49 8.65 12.25
N SER A 55 7.20 9.79 12.87
CA SER A 55 7.70 10.15 14.20
C SER A 55 6.57 10.45 15.18
N PRO A 56 6.55 9.81 16.38
CA PRO A 56 7.41 8.68 16.77
C PRO A 56 7.13 7.45 15.90
N GLU A 57 7.92 6.36 16.01
CA GLU A 57 7.70 5.14 15.19
C GLU A 57 6.20 4.75 15.13
N PRO A 58 5.66 4.27 13.99
CA PRO A 58 4.24 4.01 13.85
C PRO A 58 3.59 3.17 14.96
N ARG A 59 4.28 2.11 15.43
CA ARG A 59 3.82 1.28 16.56
C ARG A 59 3.69 2.02 17.89
N LEU A 60 4.37 3.16 18.05
CA LEU A 60 4.33 4.00 19.25
C LEU A 60 3.22 5.06 19.16
N GLN A 61 2.55 5.21 18.02
CA GLN A 61 1.43 6.13 17.83
C GLN A 61 0.07 5.48 18.15
N VAL A 62 0.05 4.18 18.49
CA VAL A 62 -1.19 3.41 18.73
C VAL A 62 -1.98 4.00 19.92
N ALA A 63 -3.22 4.37 19.66
CA ALA A 63 -4.15 4.96 20.63
C ALA A 63 -5.61 4.64 20.28
N ARG A 64 -6.56 4.94 21.18
CA ARG A 64 -8.00 4.65 21.00
C ARG A 64 -8.60 5.18 19.68
N TYR A 65 -8.15 6.33 19.20
CA TYR A 65 -8.53 6.91 17.91
C TYR A 65 -7.28 7.22 17.08
N GLY A 66 -6.29 6.35 17.18
CA GLY A 66 -4.98 6.52 16.56
C GLY A 66 -4.91 5.98 15.13
N PRO A 67 -3.73 5.51 14.69
CA PRO A 67 -3.53 5.02 13.33
C PRO A 67 -4.39 3.81 12.99
N GLN A 68 -4.50 3.53 11.70
CA GLN A 68 -5.14 2.32 11.23
C GLN A 68 -4.27 1.11 11.58
N ILE A 69 -4.87 0.11 12.21
CA ILE A 69 -4.21 -1.14 12.58
C ILE A 69 -5.02 -2.31 12.03
N LEU A 70 -4.36 -3.23 11.35
CA LEU A 70 -4.93 -4.49 10.90
C LEU A 70 -4.13 -5.64 11.52
N GLY A 71 -4.79 -6.77 11.77
CA GLY A 71 -4.13 -7.93 12.37
C GLY A 71 -4.59 -9.26 11.80
N VAL A 72 -3.63 -10.13 11.51
CA VAL A 72 -3.87 -11.49 11.02
C VAL A 72 -3.20 -12.51 11.93
N ASP A 73 -3.93 -13.54 12.33
CA ASP A 73 -3.36 -14.67 13.07
C ASP A 73 -2.56 -15.56 12.12
N VAL A 74 -1.44 -16.08 12.62
CA VAL A 74 -0.55 -16.95 11.87
C VAL A 74 -0.21 -18.16 12.72
N GLU A 75 -0.22 -19.34 12.11
CA GLU A 75 0.13 -20.60 12.76
C GLU A 75 1.33 -21.22 12.05
N GLN A 76 2.37 -21.54 12.82
CA GLN A 76 3.61 -22.15 12.31
C GLN A 76 4.17 -21.45 11.06
N LEU A 77 4.12 -20.11 11.03
CA LEU A 77 4.63 -19.32 9.92
C LEU A 77 6.13 -19.56 9.79
N THR A 78 6.51 -20.21 8.71
CA THR A 78 7.92 -20.46 8.38
C THR A 78 8.58 -19.14 7.98
N PRO A 79 9.77 -18.79 8.49
CA PRO A 79 10.49 -17.59 8.07
C PRO A 79 10.64 -17.48 6.55
N GLY A 80 10.45 -16.27 6.01
CA GLY A 80 10.42 -15.99 4.57
C GLY A 80 9.10 -16.34 3.86
N LYS A 81 8.13 -16.98 4.52
CA LYS A 81 6.77 -17.08 4.01
C LYS A 81 5.99 -15.81 4.32
N SER A 82 5.21 -15.36 3.34
CA SER A 82 4.35 -14.20 3.48
C SER A 82 2.96 -14.58 3.95
N VAL A 83 2.36 -13.71 4.75
CA VAL A 83 0.93 -13.67 5.03
C VAL A 83 0.32 -12.42 4.41
N VAL A 84 -0.96 -12.51 4.09
CA VAL A 84 -1.69 -11.47 3.37
C VAL A 84 -2.55 -10.67 4.33
N ILE A 85 -2.47 -9.35 4.21
CA ILE A 85 -3.42 -8.40 4.79
C ILE A 85 -4.12 -7.67 3.63
N ASP A 86 -5.44 -7.77 3.58
CA ASP A 86 -6.31 -7.22 2.53
C ASP A 86 -7.63 -6.71 3.14
N ASP A 87 -8.60 -6.34 2.29
CA ASP A 87 -9.93 -5.84 2.68
C ASP A 87 -10.76 -6.80 3.55
N ARG A 88 -10.37 -8.08 3.64
CA ARG A 88 -11.04 -9.07 4.50
C ARG A 88 -10.43 -9.13 5.89
N THR A 89 -9.29 -8.46 6.09
CA THR A 89 -8.58 -8.45 7.37
C THR A 89 -9.20 -7.44 8.31
N LEU A 90 -9.53 -7.88 9.52
CA LEU A 90 -10.12 -7.00 10.52
C LEU A 90 -9.12 -5.92 10.93
N GLY A 91 -9.63 -4.69 10.99
CA GLY A 91 -8.87 -3.52 11.42
C GLY A 91 -9.74 -2.43 12.03
N TYR A 92 -9.07 -1.39 12.52
CA TYR A 92 -9.67 -0.22 13.15
C TYR A 92 -8.76 1.02 12.99
N PRO A 93 -9.28 2.25 12.84
CA PRO A 93 -10.70 2.64 12.93
C PRO A 93 -11.55 2.44 11.67
N ILE A 94 -10.95 2.33 10.49
CA ILE A 94 -11.72 2.11 9.26
C ILE A 94 -12.05 0.62 9.11
N LYS A 95 -13.16 0.31 8.43
CA LYS A 95 -13.66 -1.07 8.29
C LYS A 95 -12.93 -1.86 7.22
N THR A 96 -12.55 -1.21 6.13
CA THR A 96 -11.92 -1.82 4.95
C THR A 96 -10.75 -0.97 4.46
N LEU A 97 -9.76 -1.56 3.77
CA LEU A 97 -8.65 -0.78 3.20
C LEU A 97 -9.12 0.08 2.02
N GLU A 98 -10.21 -0.30 1.34
CA GLU A 98 -10.90 0.53 0.35
C GLU A 98 -11.35 1.89 0.92
N ASP A 99 -11.70 1.95 2.21
CA ASP A 99 -12.10 3.20 2.88
C ASP A 99 -10.91 4.08 3.28
N LEU A 100 -9.67 3.63 3.05
CA LEU A 100 -8.48 4.39 3.40
C LEU A 100 -8.38 5.62 2.49
N PRO A 101 -8.43 6.86 3.03
CA PRO A 101 -8.37 8.05 2.18
C PRO A 101 -7.07 8.09 1.39
N SER A 102 -7.11 8.56 0.14
CA SER A 102 -5.90 8.75 -0.65
C SER A 102 -4.91 9.67 0.06
N GLY A 103 -3.63 9.31 0.04
CA GLY A 103 -2.56 10.12 0.60
C GLY A 103 -1.29 9.33 0.81
N GLU A 104 -0.27 10.02 1.30
CA GLU A 104 1.00 9.44 1.69
C GLU A 104 0.89 8.88 3.12
N TYR A 105 1.44 7.69 3.32
CA TYR A 105 1.39 6.96 4.59
C TYR A 105 2.74 6.35 4.91
N TYR A 106 3.01 6.21 6.21
CA TYR A 106 4.07 5.39 6.74
C TYR A 106 3.48 4.09 7.25
N ILE A 107 4.13 2.99 6.92
CA ILE A 107 3.61 1.64 7.17
C ILE A 107 4.65 0.85 7.94
N GLN A 108 4.20 0.17 8.99
CA GLN A 108 5.04 -0.71 9.81
C GLN A 108 4.35 -2.06 9.99
N GLY A 109 5.10 -3.14 9.71
CA GLY A 109 4.75 -4.49 10.12
C GLY A 109 5.38 -4.83 11.48
N VAL A 110 4.63 -5.51 12.35
CA VAL A 110 5.08 -5.97 13.68
C VAL A 110 4.73 -7.44 13.87
#